data_AF-A0A1I0LJ38-F1
#
_entry.id   AF-A0A1I0LJ38-F1
#
_cell.length_a   1.000
_cell.length_b   1.000
_cell.length_c   1.000
_cell.angle_alpha   90.00
_cell.angle_beta   90.00
_cell.angle_gamma   90.00
#
_symmetry.space_group_name_H-M   'P 1'
#
loop_
_entity.id
_entity.type
_entity.pdbx_description
1 polymer ?
#
loop_
_entity_poly.entity_id
_entity_poly.type
_entity_poly.pdbx_seq_one_letter_code
_entity_poly.pdbx_strand_id
1 'polypeptide(L)'
;MTATDWADVISATADMRISQIQFIGGEATGHPAFPVLLRQAVAAGLAVEIFPNLLHIRRTWWDEPFSLPGVSLATSYYSDDAPTHDRVTGLAGSHARTRANIAEAVRRDIPIRATIVEVIADQRVEAAVADLMALGVTRIGTDRVRGIGRGTSTSPQVAELCGRCGRTKAAISPDGEVWPCVMARWMSAGNVRATPLADILRGERWRTLVSTIPSSPHRRVVQS
;
A
#
# COMPACT_ATOMS: atom_id res chain seq x y z
N MET A 1 13.72 -11.54 6.37
CA MET A 1 12.80 -12.07 7.38
C MET A 1 12.25 -13.38 6.89
N THR A 2 12.23 -14.40 7.75
CA THR A 2 11.62 -15.71 7.48
C THR A 2 10.09 -15.62 7.57
N ALA A 3 9.38 -16.69 7.19
CA ALA A 3 7.94 -16.76 7.40
C ALA A 3 7.58 -16.69 8.91
N THR A 4 8.39 -17.29 9.77
CA THR A 4 8.22 -17.22 11.22
C THR A 4 8.40 -15.79 11.72
N ASP A 5 9.45 -15.08 11.29
CA ASP A 5 9.66 -13.68 11.69
C ASP A 5 8.45 -12.80 11.33
N TRP A 6 7.81 -13.05 10.18
CA TRP A 6 6.61 -12.34 9.77
C TRP A 6 5.37 -12.74 10.58
N ALA A 7 5.22 -14.02 10.93
CA ALA A 7 4.14 -14.49 11.79
C ALA A 7 4.23 -13.86 13.19
N ASP A 8 5.44 -13.73 13.74
CA ASP A 8 5.67 -13.06 15.03
C ASP A 8 5.29 -11.58 14.97
N VAL A 9 5.64 -10.89 13.88
CA VAL A 9 5.20 -9.51 13.63
C VAL A 9 3.68 -9.41 13.56
N ILE A 10 3.01 -10.32 12.85
CA ILE A 10 1.54 -10.34 12.75
C ILE A 10 0.92 -10.51 14.14
N SER A 11 1.41 -11.47 14.94
CA SER A 11 0.92 -11.67 16.31
C SER A 11 1.11 -10.40 17.15
N ALA A 12 2.31 -9.82 17.13
CA ALA A 12 2.62 -8.60 17.87
C ALA A 12 1.70 -7.43 17.46
N THR A 13 1.38 -7.29 16.18
CA THR A 13 0.45 -6.22 15.73
C THR A 13 -0.97 -6.40 16.26
N ALA A 14 -1.47 -7.64 16.33
CA ALA A 14 -2.78 -7.94 16.89
C ALA A 14 -2.82 -7.59 18.39
N ASP A 15 -1.80 -7.98 19.15
CA ASP A 15 -1.68 -7.67 20.58
C ASP A 15 -1.61 -6.16 20.86
N MET A 16 -1.05 -5.39 19.92
CA MET A 16 -0.96 -3.93 19.99
C MET A 16 -2.28 -3.20 19.65
N ARG A 17 -3.37 -3.93 19.35
CA ARG A 17 -4.66 -3.39 18.88
C ARG A 17 -4.53 -2.55 17.60
N ILE A 18 -3.57 -2.87 16.76
CA ILE A 18 -3.51 -2.33 15.40
C ILE A 18 -4.64 -2.99 14.61
N SER A 19 -5.45 -2.20 13.91
CA SER A 19 -6.67 -2.70 13.25
C SER A 19 -6.42 -3.30 11.86
N GLN A 20 -5.32 -2.93 11.20
CA GLN A 20 -5.07 -3.30 9.81
C GLN A 20 -3.59 -3.54 9.53
N ILE A 21 -3.29 -4.59 8.77
CA ILE A 21 -2.01 -4.79 8.06
C ILE A 21 -2.21 -4.54 6.58
N GLN A 22 -1.22 -3.94 5.95
CA GLN A 22 -1.11 -3.88 4.51
C GLN A 22 0.09 -4.69 4.00
N PHE A 23 -0.17 -5.66 3.13
CA PHE A 23 0.89 -6.30 2.34
C PHE A 23 1.18 -5.46 1.10
N ILE A 24 2.35 -4.86 1.07
CA ILE A 24 2.83 -3.94 0.03
C ILE A 24 4.29 -4.24 -0.32
N GLY A 25 4.79 -3.76 -1.45
CA GLY A 25 6.18 -3.93 -1.85
C GLY A 25 6.33 -3.91 -3.37
N GLY A 26 7.30 -4.67 -3.88
CA GLY A 26 7.42 -4.92 -5.32
C GLY A 26 6.17 -5.63 -5.86
N GLU A 27 5.94 -6.86 -5.40
CA GLU A 27 4.72 -7.62 -5.66
C GLU A 27 4.59 -8.69 -4.57
N ALA A 28 3.82 -8.39 -3.51
CA ALA A 28 3.67 -9.28 -2.35
C ALA A 28 3.10 -10.65 -2.76
N THR A 29 2.34 -10.67 -3.86
CA THR A 29 1.76 -11.89 -4.40
C THR A 29 2.82 -12.91 -4.87
N GLY A 30 4.06 -12.46 -5.09
CA GLY A 30 5.18 -13.31 -5.50
C GLY A 30 5.86 -14.07 -4.37
N HIS A 31 5.59 -13.77 -3.09
CA HIS A 31 6.28 -14.42 -1.98
C HIS A 31 5.65 -15.78 -1.63
N PRO A 32 6.41 -16.90 -1.51
CA PRO A 32 5.84 -18.22 -1.27
C PRO A 32 4.99 -18.33 0.00
N ALA A 33 5.39 -17.64 1.07
CA ALA A 33 4.66 -17.65 2.34
C ALA A 33 3.44 -16.70 2.37
N PHE A 34 3.22 -15.88 1.33
CA PHE A 34 2.18 -14.85 1.35
C PHE A 34 0.78 -15.39 1.69
N PRO A 35 0.28 -16.49 1.08
CA PRO A 35 -1.06 -16.99 1.39
C PRO A 35 -1.20 -17.44 2.85
N VAL A 36 -0.14 -18.00 3.43
CA VAL A 36 -0.12 -18.45 4.83
C VAL A 36 -0.14 -17.25 5.77
N LEU A 37 0.74 -16.27 5.54
CA LEU A 37 0.83 -15.05 6.35
C LEU A 37 -0.46 -14.23 6.30
N LEU A 38 -1.10 -14.14 5.13
CA LEU A 38 -2.39 -13.47 4.98
C LEU A 38 -3.46 -14.15 5.83
N ARG A 39 -3.58 -15.47 5.75
CA ARG A 39 -4.55 -16.23 6.56
C ARG A 39 -4.30 -16.08 8.05
N GLN A 40 -3.03 -16.06 8.47
CA GLN A 40 -2.66 -15.81 9.86
C GLN A 40 -3.09 -14.41 10.32
N ALA A 41 -2.89 -13.38 9.50
CA ALA A 41 -3.34 -12.03 9.83
C ALA A 41 -4.87 -11.94 9.96
N VAL A 42 -5.61 -12.54 9.03
CA VAL A 42 -7.08 -12.63 9.12
C VAL A 42 -7.52 -13.38 10.38
N ALA A 43 -6.90 -14.53 10.68
CA ALA A 43 -7.21 -15.34 11.87
C ALA A 43 -6.89 -14.60 13.19
N ALA A 44 -5.91 -13.69 13.18
CA ALA A 44 -5.58 -12.82 14.30
C ALA A 44 -6.57 -11.64 14.46
N GLY A 45 -7.62 -11.56 13.63
CA GLY A 45 -8.65 -10.52 13.70
C GLY A 45 -8.24 -9.19 13.04
N LEU A 46 -7.17 -9.18 12.26
CA LEU A 46 -6.70 -7.99 11.55
C LEU A 46 -7.45 -7.82 10.23
N ALA A 47 -7.83 -6.58 9.91
CA ALA A 47 -8.17 -6.26 8.53
C ALA A 47 -6.90 -6.35 7.66
N VAL A 48 -7.01 -6.95 6.47
CA VAL A 48 -5.89 -7.13 5.58
C VAL A 48 -6.12 -6.36 4.28
N GLU A 49 -5.20 -5.48 3.93
CA GLU A 49 -5.18 -4.79 2.64
C GLU A 49 -4.00 -5.30 1.79
N ILE A 50 -4.25 -5.73 0.56
CA ILE A 50 -3.21 -6.18 -0.36
C ILE A 50 -3.01 -5.08 -1.39
N PHE A 51 -1.77 -4.65 -1.64
CA PHE A 51 -1.44 -3.64 -2.64
C PHE A 51 -0.72 -4.24 -3.86
N PRO A 52 -1.41 -4.96 -4.76
CA PRO A 52 -0.81 -5.47 -5.99
C PRO A 52 -0.79 -4.39 -7.09
N ASN A 53 0.09 -4.57 -8.08
CA ASN A 53 0.07 -3.77 -9.30
C ASN A 53 -1.10 -4.13 -10.25
N LEU A 54 -1.82 -5.22 -9.94
CA LEU A 54 -2.92 -5.79 -10.73
C LEU A 54 -2.57 -6.07 -12.21
N LEU A 55 -1.30 -6.32 -12.52
CA LEU A 55 -0.87 -6.69 -13.87
C LEU A 55 -0.95 -8.21 -14.09
N HIS A 56 -0.59 -8.98 -13.08
CA HIS A 56 -0.54 -10.43 -13.16
C HIS A 56 -1.12 -11.07 -11.90
N ILE A 57 -2.41 -11.40 -11.94
CA ILE A 57 -3.13 -12.04 -10.84
C ILE A 57 -3.39 -13.49 -11.21
N ARG A 58 -2.94 -14.41 -10.35
CA ARG A 58 -3.24 -15.84 -10.52
C ARG A 58 -4.75 -16.04 -10.38
N ARG A 59 -5.37 -16.78 -11.30
CA ARG A 59 -6.83 -17.00 -11.29
C ARG A 59 -7.33 -17.52 -9.94
N THR A 60 -6.57 -18.43 -9.31
CA THR A 60 -6.92 -19.01 -8.01
C THR A 60 -7.02 -17.97 -6.89
N TRP A 61 -6.39 -16.80 -7.04
CA TRP A 61 -6.33 -15.78 -5.98
C TRP A 61 -7.64 -15.03 -5.81
N TRP A 62 -8.44 -14.97 -6.88
CA TRP A 62 -9.78 -14.42 -6.84
C TRP A 62 -10.75 -15.29 -6.04
N ASP A 63 -10.52 -16.60 -6.01
CA ASP A 63 -11.29 -17.54 -5.20
C ASP A 63 -10.73 -17.60 -3.78
N GLU A 64 -9.40 -17.54 -3.60
CA GLU A 64 -8.71 -17.34 -2.32
C GLU A 64 -7.23 -16.95 -2.58
N PRO A 65 -6.67 -15.89 -1.96
CA PRO A 65 -7.11 -15.27 -0.71
C PRO A 65 -7.94 -13.98 -0.83
N PHE A 66 -8.21 -13.46 -2.03
CA PHE A 66 -8.85 -12.14 -2.15
C PHE A 66 -10.30 -12.10 -1.69
N SER A 67 -11.00 -13.24 -1.73
CA SER A 67 -12.39 -13.38 -1.29
C SER A 67 -12.55 -13.56 0.23
N LEU A 68 -11.45 -13.72 0.98
CA LEU A 68 -11.53 -13.99 2.42
C LEU A 68 -12.18 -12.79 3.15
N PRO A 69 -13.08 -13.03 4.12
CA PRO A 69 -13.62 -11.96 4.94
C PRO A 69 -12.51 -11.15 5.62
N GLY A 70 -12.65 -9.81 5.60
CA GLY A 70 -11.64 -8.90 6.14
C GLY A 70 -10.47 -8.58 5.20
N VAL A 71 -10.45 -9.15 3.99
CA VAL A 71 -9.47 -8.82 2.95
C VAL A 71 -10.01 -7.72 2.02
N SER A 72 -9.11 -6.81 1.62
CA SER A 72 -9.37 -5.76 0.65
C SER A 72 -8.18 -5.56 -0.29
N LEU A 73 -8.42 -4.97 -1.45
CA LEU A 73 -7.41 -4.63 -2.44
C LEU A 73 -7.18 -3.11 -2.49
N ALA A 74 -5.94 -2.74 -2.74
CA ALA A 74 -5.54 -1.39 -3.07
C ALA A 74 -4.65 -1.40 -4.31
N THR A 75 -4.82 -0.43 -5.21
CA THR A 75 -3.92 -0.35 -6.37
C THR A 75 -3.64 1.09 -6.77
N SER A 76 -2.59 1.27 -7.56
CA SER A 76 -2.32 2.54 -8.25
C SER A 76 -2.92 2.49 -9.65
N TYR A 77 -3.50 3.59 -10.07
CA TYR A 77 -4.01 3.79 -11.42
C TYR A 77 -3.44 5.10 -11.95
N TYR A 78 -3.18 5.20 -13.25
CA TYR A 78 -2.42 6.34 -13.80
C TYR A 78 -3.21 7.17 -14.81
N SER A 79 -4.08 6.57 -15.62
CA SER A 79 -4.83 7.32 -16.64
C SER A 79 -5.96 6.47 -17.19
N ASP A 80 -7.06 7.10 -17.59
CA ASP A 80 -8.12 6.47 -18.40
C ASP A 80 -7.68 6.23 -19.85
N ASP A 81 -6.76 7.06 -20.34
CA ASP A 81 -6.12 6.87 -21.63
C ASP A 81 -5.05 5.75 -21.59
N ALA A 82 -5.24 4.73 -22.43
CA ALA A 82 -4.40 3.52 -22.42
C ALA A 82 -2.92 3.79 -22.78
N PRO A 83 -2.58 4.52 -23.86
CA PRO A 83 -1.21 4.90 -24.15
C PRO A 83 -0.52 5.64 -23.00
N THR A 84 -1.23 6.55 -22.34
CA THR A 84 -0.70 7.30 -21.21
C THR A 84 -0.42 6.39 -20.02
N HIS A 85 -1.36 5.52 -19.65
CA HIS A 85 -1.18 4.57 -18.56
C HIS A 85 -0.02 3.61 -18.84
N ASP A 86 0.04 3.03 -20.05
CA ASP A 86 1.09 2.11 -20.48
C ASP A 86 2.47 2.76 -20.48
N ARG A 87 2.55 4.04 -20.87
CA ARG A 87 3.78 4.84 -20.80
C ARG A 87 4.27 5.00 -19.36
N VAL A 88 3.37 5.30 -18.42
CA VAL A 88 3.72 5.49 -17.01
C VAL A 88 4.20 4.17 -16.38
N THR A 89 3.55 3.05 -16.70
CA THR A 89 3.97 1.73 -16.16
C THR A 89 5.14 1.12 -16.92
N GLY A 90 5.49 1.64 -18.10
CA GLY A 90 6.50 1.08 -19.00
C GLY A 90 6.11 -0.26 -19.62
N LEU A 91 4.81 -0.56 -19.75
CA LEU A 91 4.32 -1.86 -20.19
C LEU A 91 3.07 -1.74 -21.06
N ALA A 92 3.20 -2.10 -22.33
CA ALA A 92 2.07 -2.14 -23.26
C ALA A 92 0.97 -3.11 -22.79
N GLY A 93 -0.28 -2.67 -22.88
CA GLY A 93 -1.47 -3.37 -22.42
C GLY A 93 -1.66 -3.38 -20.90
N SER A 94 -0.86 -2.63 -20.14
CA SER A 94 -1.05 -2.50 -18.68
C SER A 94 -2.42 -1.95 -18.33
N HIS A 95 -2.88 -0.94 -19.08
CA HIS A 95 -4.15 -0.28 -18.84
C HIS A 95 -5.30 -1.28 -18.88
N ALA A 96 -5.41 -2.01 -19.99
CA ALA A 96 -6.47 -2.99 -20.20
C ALA A 96 -6.46 -4.07 -19.12
N ARG A 97 -5.27 -4.56 -18.71
CA ARG A 97 -5.14 -5.58 -17.66
C ARG A 97 -5.51 -5.06 -16.27
N THR A 98 -4.98 -3.91 -15.88
CA THR A 98 -5.29 -3.28 -14.58
C THR A 98 -6.79 -3.00 -14.49
N ARG A 99 -7.37 -2.39 -15.53
CA ARG A 99 -8.80 -2.08 -15.60
C ARG A 99 -9.67 -3.35 -15.52
N ALA A 100 -9.31 -4.41 -16.23
CA ALA A 100 -10.02 -5.69 -16.19
C ALA A 100 -9.95 -6.35 -14.80
N ASN A 101 -8.80 -6.30 -14.13
CA ASN A 101 -8.66 -6.85 -12.78
C ASN A 101 -9.39 -6.01 -11.73
N ILE A 102 -9.47 -4.68 -11.89
CA ILE A 102 -10.33 -3.83 -11.06
C ILE A 102 -11.80 -4.22 -11.24
N ALA A 103 -12.25 -4.36 -12.50
CA ALA A 103 -13.62 -4.78 -12.80
C ALA A 103 -13.93 -6.17 -12.21
N GLU A 104 -12.99 -7.10 -12.25
CA GLU A 104 -13.15 -8.43 -11.65
C GLU A 104 -13.27 -8.38 -10.12
N ALA A 105 -12.50 -7.52 -9.45
CA ALA A 105 -12.65 -7.31 -8.02
C ALA A 105 -14.05 -6.78 -7.66
N VAL A 106 -14.52 -5.76 -8.39
CA VAL A 106 -15.86 -5.20 -8.21
C VAL A 106 -16.95 -6.24 -8.48
N ARG A 107 -16.85 -7.00 -9.58
CA ARG A 107 -17.81 -8.06 -9.94
C ARG A 107 -17.95 -9.15 -8.87
N ARG A 108 -16.90 -9.36 -8.07
CA ARG A 108 -16.85 -10.34 -6.98
C ARG A 108 -17.16 -9.76 -5.61
N ASP A 109 -17.56 -8.49 -5.54
CA ASP A 109 -17.78 -7.75 -4.28
C ASP A 109 -16.55 -7.74 -3.36
N ILE A 110 -15.34 -7.82 -3.94
CA ILE A 110 -14.09 -7.71 -3.19
C ILE A 110 -13.81 -6.21 -2.96
N PRO A 111 -13.70 -5.74 -1.69
CA PRO A 111 -13.48 -4.33 -1.44
C PRO A 111 -12.18 -3.85 -2.08
N ILE A 112 -12.28 -2.85 -2.96
CA ILE A 112 -11.12 -2.28 -3.65
C ILE A 112 -11.09 -0.76 -3.51
N ARG A 113 -9.90 -0.22 -3.26
CA ARG A 113 -9.62 1.21 -3.44
C ARG A 113 -8.55 1.43 -4.49
N ALA A 114 -8.64 2.55 -5.19
CA ALA A 114 -7.64 2.96 -6.17
C ALA A 114 -7.07 4.33 -5.81
N THR A 115 -5.79 4.53 -6.08
CA THR A 115 -5.15 5.85 -5.99
C THR A 115 -4.69 6.26 -7.38
N ILE A 116 -5.18 7.39 -7.89
CA ILE A 116 -4.60 8.02 -9.07
C ILE A 116 -3.29 8.68 -8.65
N VAL A 117 -2.18 8.27 -9.27
CA VAL A 117 -0.86 8.88 -8.99
C VAL A 117 -0.45 9.69 -10.20
N GLU A 118 -0.34 11.00 -10.04
CA GLU A 118 0.13 11.93 -11.07
C GLU A 118 1.65 11.84 -11.23
N VAL A 119 2.10 11.31 -12.37
CA VAL A 119 3.52 11.05 -12.65
C VAL A 119 4.08 11.98 -13.71
N ILE A 120 3.23 12.41 -14.65
CA ILE A 120 3.59 13.26 -15.79
C ILE A 120 2.71 14.51 -15.78
N ALA A 121 3.19 15.57 -16.43
CA ALA A 121 2.39 16.78 -16.65
C ALA A 121 1.11 16.45 -17.45
N ASP A 122 0.04 17.19 -17.16
CA ASP A 122 -1.25 17.14 -17.85
C ASP A 122 -1.93 15.76 -17.82
N GLN A 123 -1.62 14.93 -16.81
CA GLN A 123 -2.32 13.66 -16.61
C GLN A 123 -3.80 13.92 -16.34
N ARG A 124 -4.69 13.18 -17.03
CA ARG A 124 -6.14 13.35 -16.96
C ARG A 124 -6.74 12.80 -15.65
N VAL A 125 -6.39 13.38 -14.50
CA VAL A 125 -6.75 12.88 -13.17
C VAL A 125 -8.27 12.74 -13.00
N GLU A 126 -9.05 13.75 -13.40
CA GLU A 126 -10.52 13.71 -13.27
C GLU A 126 -11.16 12.64 -14.15
N ALA A 127 -10.67 12.46 -15.38
CA ALA A 127 -11.15 11.40 -16.27
C ALA A 127 -10.77 10.00 -15.76
N ALA A 128 -9.59 9.85 -15.17
CA ALA A 128 -9.18 8.61 -14.50
C ALA A 128 -10.06 8.29 -13.28
N VAL A 129 -10.47 9.29 -12.50
CA VAL A 129 -11.46 9.12 -11.42
C VAL A 129 -12.79 8.65 -12.01
N ALA A 130 -13.29 9.31 -13.05
CA ALA A 130 -14.56 8.96 -13.69
C ALA A 130 -14.54 7.53 -14.27
N ASP A 131 -13.44 7.10 -14.89
CA ASP A 131 -13.31 5.72 -15.38
C ASP A 131 -13.38 4.69 -14.26
N LEU A 132 -12.67 4.92 -13.15
CA LEU A 132 -12.72 4.03 -11.98
C LEU A 132 -14.12 4.01 -11.32
N MET A 133 -14.80 5.15 -11.26
CA MET A 133 -16.18 5.21 -10.78
C MET A 133 -17.12 4.42 -11.70
N ALA A 134 -16.95 4.53 -13.03
CA ALA A 134 -17.74 3.77 -14.00
C ALA A 134 -17.52 2.25 -13.90
N LEU A 135 -16.36 1.81 -13.38
CA LEU A 135 -16.10 0.41 -13.04
C LEU A 135 -16.72 -0.04 -11.71
N GLY A 136 -17.25 0.89 -10.91
CA GLY A 136 -17.84 0.62 -9.59
C GLY A 136 -16.89 0.78 -8.41
N VAL A 137 -15.71 1.42 -8.58
CA VAL A 137 -14.81 1.72 -7.46
C VAL A 137 -15.32 2.94 -6.69
N THR A 138 -15.60 2.79 -5.40
CA THR A 138 -16.17 3.85 -4.55
C THR A 138 -15.15 4.58 -3.68
N ARG A 139 -13.94 4.00 -3.51
CA ARG A 139 -12.88 4.57 -2.68
C ARG A 139 -11.70 4.98 -3.55
N ILE A 140 -11.70 6.24 -3.95
CA ILE A 140 -10.70 6.79 -4.88
C ILE A 140 -9.93 7.92 -4.20
N GLY A 141 -8.61 7.84 -4.24
CA GLY A 141 -7.71 8.90 -3.79
C GLY A 141 -6.86 9.44 -4.93
N THR A 142 -6.31 10.64 -4.76
CA THR A 142 -5.30 11.20 -5.67
C THR A 142 -3.99 11.43 -4.92
N ASP A 143 -2.86 11.22 -5.60
CA ASP A 143 -1.50 11.54 -5.15
C ASP A 143 -0.71 12.09 -6.33
N ARG A 144 0.45 12.68 -6.02
CA ARG A 144 1.48 12.99 -7.01
C ARG A 144 2.72 12.16 -6.76
N VAL A 145 3.61 12.08 -7.75
CA VAL A 145 4.99 11.69 -7.52
C VAL A 145 5.60 12.64 -6.51
N ARG A 146 6.36 12.03 -5.60
CA ARG A 146 7.05 12.72 -4.52
C ARG A 146 8.53 12.74 -4.80
N GLY A 147 9.22 13.71 -4.21
CA GLY A 147 10.69 13.77 -4.16
C GLY A 147 11.29 12.68 -3.26
N ILE A 148 10.78 11.45 -3.32
CA ILE A 148 11.18 10.29 -2.53
C ILE A 148 11.20 9.04 -3.42
N GLY A 149 12.20 8.19 -3.21
CA GLY A 149 12.27 6.86 -3.81
C GLY A 149 12.60 6.92 -5.30
N ARG A 150 12.09 5.95 -6.07
CA ARG A 150 12.45 5.79 -7.50
C ARG A 150 11.97 6.93 -8.42
N GLY A 151 11.12 7.82 -7.93
CA GLY A 151 10.58 8.96 -8.69
C GLY A 151 11.46 10.21 -8.70
N THR A 152 12.62 10.20 -8.04
CA THR A 152 13.54 11.35 -8.00
C THR A 152 15.00 10.91 -7.84
N SER A 153 15.93 11.79 -8.23
CA SER A 153 17.36 11.69 -7.90
C SER A 153 17.75 12.55 -6.68
N THR A 154 16.82 13.32 -6.12
CA THR A 154 17.07 14.20 -4.96
C THR A 154 17.08 13.43 -3.65
N SER A 155 17.89 13.88 -2.69
CA SER A 155 17.85 13.36 -1.33
C SER A 155 16.45 13.50 -0.73
N PRO A 156 15.92 12.44 -0.08
CA PRO A 156 14.56 12.44 0.42
C PRO A 156 14.37 13.46 1.54
N GLN A 157 13.27 14.21 1.50
CA GLN A 157 12.95 15.25 2.46
C GLN A 157 11.67 14.92 3.23
N VAL A 158 11.64 15.26 4.52
CA VAL A 158 10.44 15.06 5.36
C VAL A 158 9.23 15.87 4.89
N ALA A 159 9.45 16.97 4.16
CA ALA A 159 8.41 17.80 3.57
C ALA A 159 7.56 17.08 2.50
N GLU A 160 8.08 16.01 1.91
CA GLU A 160 7.36 15.19 0.91
C GLU A 160 6.44 14.13 1.56
N LEU A 161 6.45 14.00 2.90
CA LEU A 161 5.62 13.05 3.62
C LEU A 161 4.20 13.60 3.86
N CYS A 162 3.21 12.71 3.89
CA CYS A 162 1.80 13.10 3.95
C CYS A 162 1.29 13.50 5.35
N GLY A 163 2.18 13.71 6.31
CA GLY A 163 1.87 14.00 7.71
C GLY A 163 1.24 12.86 8.52
N ARG A 164 0.84 11.75 7.88
CA ARG A 164 0.31 10.56 8.56
C ARG A 164 1.37 9.50 8.89
N CYS A 165 2.53 9.60 8.24
CA CYS A 165 3.69 8.72 8.44
C CYS A 165 4.08 8.70 9.92
N GLY A 166 4.18 7.52 10.52
CA GLY A 166 4.53 7.32 11.92
C GLY A 166 3.43 7.61 12.94
N ARG A 167 2.40 8.38 12.56
CA ARG A 167 1.25 8.70 13.43
C ARG A 167 0.11 7.69 13.31
N THR A 168 -0.16 7.23 12.10
CA THR A 168 -1.22 6.26 11.79
C THR A 168 -0.72 5.07 11.00
N LYS A 169 0.59 5.05 10.71
CA LYS A 169 1.24 4.06 9.85
C LYS A 169 2.63 3.77 10.36
N ALA A 170 3.05 2.53 10.17
CA ALA A 170 4.43 2.09 10.22
C ALA A 170 4.67 1.18 9.01
N ALA A 171 5.93 0.99 8.64
CA ALA A 171 6.31 0.03 7.63
C ALA A 171 7.47 -0.82 8.14
N ILE A 172 7.47 -2.10 7.78
CA ILE A 172 8.54 -3.04 8.09
C ILE A 172 9.09 -3.54 6.76
N SER A 173 10.40 -3.49 6.60
CA SER A 173 11.10 -3.92 5.39
C SER A 173 11.32 -5.44 5.37
N PRO A 174 11.72 -6.02 4.21
CA PRO A 174 12.06 -7.45 4.13
C PRO A 174 13.21 -7.90 5.04
N ASP A 175 14.10 -6.99 5.42
CA ASP A 175 15.22 -7.21 6.35
C ASP A 175 14.89 -6.87 7.82
N GLY A 176 13.68 -6.40 8.09
CA GLY A 176 13.14 -6.14 9.42
C GLY A 176 13.26 -4.70 9.92
N GLU A 177 13.81 -3.79 9.11
CA GLU A 177 13.87 -2.37 9.43
C GLU A 177 12.48 -1.77 9.56
N VAL A 178 12.27 -0.98 10.61
CA VAL A 178 11.02 -0.31 10.92
C VAL A 178 11.11 1.17 10.55
N TRP A 179 10.14 1.66 9.78
CA TRP A 179 10.07 3.04 9.30
C TRP A 179 8.71 3.67 9.62
N PRO A 180 8.63 5.00 9.73
CA PRO A 180 7.35 5.72 9.81
C PRO A 180 6.39 5.42 8.65
N CYS A 181 6.91 5.06 7.47
CA CYS A 181 6.11 4.71 6.29
C CYS A 181 7.00 4.06 5.23
N VAL A 182 6.40 3.36 4.26
CA VAL A 182 7.09 2.92 3.02
C VAL A 182 7.67 4.08 2.21
N MET A 183 7.15 5.30 2.43
CA MET A 183 7.66 6.55 1.86
C MET A 183 8.73 7.21 2.74
N ALA A 184 9.14 6.60 3.85
CA ALA A 184 10.13 7.14 4.78
C ALA A 184 11.26 6.15 5.05
N ARG A 185 11.70 5.41 4.02
CA ARG A 185 12.63 4.27 4.15
C ARG A 185 14.01 4.64 4.72
N TRP A 186 14.39 5.91 4.61
CA TRP A 186 15.64 6.42 5.18
C TRP A 186 15.53 6.72 6.69
N MET A 187 14.32 6.74 7.25
CA MET A 187 14.05 7.04 8.65
C MET A 187 13.94 5.75 9.46
N SER A 188 15.04 5.00 9.58
CA SER A 188 15.08 3.78 10.39
C SER A 188 14.88 4.07 11.88
N ALA A 189 13.90 3.40 12.47
CA ALA A 189 13.57 3.45 13.89
C ALA A 189 14.15 2.26 14.69
N GLY A 190 14.61 1.21 14.02
CA GLY A 190 15.07 -0.04 14.62
C GLY A 190 14.77 -1.25 13.73
N ASN A 191 15.09 -2.45 14.21
CA ASN A 191 14.88 -3.70 13.47
C ASN A 191 14.13 -4.73 14.33
N VAL A 192 13.03 -5.28 13.81
CA VAL A 192 12.18 -6.25 14.54
C VAL A 192 12.87 -7.56 14.87
N ARG A 193 14.00 -7.86 14.20
CA ARG A 193 14.82 -9.05 14.48
C ARG A 193 15.67 -8.90 15.74
N ALA A 194 15.86 -7.67 16.22
CA ALA A 194 16.68 -7.36 17.38
C ALA A 194 15.86 -6.77 18.54
N THR A 195 14.77 -6.07 18.25
CA THR A 195 13.94 -5.40 19.25
C THR A 195 12.46 -5.68 18.97
N PRO A 196 11.64 -6.04 19.97
CA PRO A 196 10.21 -6.24 19.78
C PRO A 196 9.54 -5.02 19.12
N LEU A 197 8.63 -5.27 18.17
CA LEU A 197 7.97 -4.20 17.42
C LEU A 197 7.31 -3.14 18.33
N ALA A 198 6.69 -3.60 19.42
CA ALA A 198 6.04 -2.72 20.39
C ALA A 198 7.02 -1.73 21.05
N ASP A 199 8.23 -2.19 21.35
CA ASP A 199 9.27 -1.37 21.98
C ASP A 199 9.84 -0.37 20.98
N ILE A 200 10.02 -0.77 19.72
CA ILE A 200 10.41 0.15 18.65
C ILE A 200 9.39 1.29 18.51
N LEU A 201 8.10 0.95 18.41
CA LEU A 201 7.03 1.92 18.16
C LEU A 201 6.74 2.84 19.36
N ARG A 202 7.05 2.40 20.59
CA ARG A 202 6.92 3.23 21.82
C ARG A 202 8.21 3.96 22.20
N GLY A 203 9.32 3.61 21.57
CA GLY A 203 10.65 4.12 21.88
C GLY A 203 10.87 5.59 21.53
N GLU A 204 11.89 6.20 22.15
CA GLU A 204 12.28 7.59 21.93
C GLU A 204 12.66 7.87 20.47
N ARG A 205 13.35 6.92 19.83
CA ARG A 205 13.77 7.04 18.43
C ARG A 205 12.57 7.19 17.50
N TRP A 206 11.51 6.40 17.70
CA TRP A 206 10.27 6.55 16.92
C TRP A 206 9.65 7.93 17.13
N ARG A 207 9.46 8.36 18.38
CA ARG A 207 8.89 9.67 18.71
C ARG A 207 9.69 10.83 18.10
N THR A 208 11.01 10.78 18.17
CA THR A 208 11.92 11.75 17.55
C THR A 208 11.78 11.78 16.03
N LEU A 209 11.75 10.62 15.37
CA LEU A 209 11.56 10.58 13.92
C LEU A 209 10.22 11.16 13.50
N VAL A 210 9.13 10.79 14.19
CA VAL A 210 7.78 11.23 13.86
C VAL A 210 7.57 12.73 14.12
N SER A 211 8.25 13.31 15.11
CA SER A 211 8.16 14.75 15.40
C SER A 211 8.73 15.63 14.28
N THR A 212 9.71 15.13 13.51
CA THR A 212 10.26 15.85 12.34
C THR A 212 9.32 15.89 11.13
N ILE A 213 8.29 15.05 11.11
CA ILE A 213 7.37 14.93 9.97
C ILE A 213 6.28 15.99 10.10
N PRO A 214 6.19 16.98 9.19
CA PRO A 214 5.18 18.03 9.29
C PRO A 214 3.76 17.46 9.36
N SER A 215 2.93 17.99 10.24
CA SER A 215 1.49 17.71 10.21
C SER A 215 0.91 18.35 8.95
N SER A 216 0.25 17.56 8.10
CA SER A 216 -0.37 18.06 6.88
C SER A 216 -1.90 18.11 7.08
N PRO A 217 -2.56 19.26 6.85
CA PRO A 217 -4.01 19.32 6.85
C PRO A 217 -4.51 18.61 5.57
N HIS A 218 -5.00 17.39 5.74
CA HIS A 218 -5.87 16.65 4.82
C HIS A 218 -5.46 16.51 3.34
N ARG A 219 -5.21 15.26 2.92
CA ARG A 219 -5.54 14.84 1.56
C ARG A 219 -7.04 15.02 1.32
N ARG A 220 -7.42 15.58 0.17
CA ARG A 220 -8.78 15.49 -0.39
C ARG A 220 -9.05 14.01 -0.69
N VAL A 221 -9.92 13.39 0.10
CA VAL A 221 -10.63 12.19 -0.37
C VAL A 221 -11.78 12.74 -1.19
N VAL A 222 -11.83 12.42 -2.48
CA VAL A 222 -13.04 12.66 -3.27
C VAL A 222 -14.01 11.57 -2.84
N GLN A 223 -14.87 11.88 -1.86
CA GLN A 223 -16.03 11.05 -1.58
C GLN A 223 -17.12 11.48 -2.55
N SER A 224 -17.60 10.53 -3.34
CA SER A 224 -18.91 10.63 -4.02
C SER A 224 -20.03 10.58 -3.00
#